data_AF-K0SS50-F1
#
_entry.id   AF-K0SS50-F1
#
_cell.length_a   1.000
_cell.length_b   1.000
_cell.length_c   1.000
_cell.angle_alpha   90.00
_cell.angle_beta   90.00
_cell.angle_gamma   90.00
#
_symmetry.space_group_name_H-M   'P 1'
#
loop_
_entity.id
_entity.type
_entity.pdbx_description
1 polymer ?
#
loop_
_entity_poly.entity_id
_entity_poly.type
_entity_poly.pdbx_seq_one_letter_code
_entity_poly.pdbx_strand_id
1 'polypeptide(L)'
;MSTVPACTEDSVKKNNARQIHTDPPRRSVALDFEAPPMHFPAKEEEAAAPTPSGIANRLKVTAEVTVSKIFPAGFGWQSSSILAEDYLGYSADSVAFALTTGLGDAVGVFVGHSAFYAAKKAITSDESIDMNREAQTGLLLASAAFCSGTAWQPLVDMLQGMNLPFLQVFAGTWVGCGTAFYLGLRGAREILSGPFKHIHAPTFENSITDRSLSVAIGGATGFFVGTDAAYLPSQNFLINVVGIHDTTPALAGCAIAGASTSLGFLSTQTALNAAYPAGKLWND
;
A
#
# COMPACT_ATOMS: atom_id res chain seq x y z
N MET A 1 16.89 60.31 -22.09
CA MET A 1 18.14 59.61 -21.74
C MET A 1 18.29 59.66 -20.24
N SER A 2 17.98 58.58 -19.54
CA SER A 2 18.11 58.46 -18.08
C SER A 2 18.94 57.22 -17.81
N THR A 3 20.14 57.44 -17.26
CA THR A 3 21.13 56.41 -16.94
C THR A 3 20.87 55.88 -15.53
N VAL A 4 20.56 54.59 -15.43
CA VAL A 4 20.42 53.84 -14.17
C VAL A 4 21.82 53.36 -13.72
N PRO A 5 22.19 53.48 -12.43
CA PRO A 5 23.47 52.98 -11.94
C PRO A 5 23.40 51.49 -11.60
N ALA A 6 24.51 50.80 -11.86
CA ALA A 6 24.73 49.38 -11.59
C ALA A 6 24.81 49.09 -10.09
N CYS A 7 24.06 48.09 -9.64
CA CYS A 7 24.14 47.53 -8.29
C CYS A 7 25.04 46.29 -8.35
N THR A 8 26.19 46.34 -7.68
CA THR A 8 27.10 45.20 -7.48
C THR A 8 26.67 44.41 -6.24
N GLU A 9 26.28 43.15 -6.42
CA GLU A 9 26.06 42.20 -5.32
C GLU A 9 27.36 41.49 -4.95
N ASP A 10 27.85 41.76 -3.73
CA ASP A 10 28.93 41.03 -3.09
C ASP A 10 28.43 39.71 -2.50
N SER A 11 28.98 38.59 -2.98
CA SER A 11 28.67 37.25 -2.48
C SER A 11 29.40 36.97 -1.14
N VAL A 12 28.66 36.91 -0.04
CA VAL A 12 29.17 36.45 1.26
C VAL A 12 28.99 34.93 1.37
N LYS A 13 30.07 34.18 1.15
CA LYS A 13 30.15 32.74 1.50
C LYS A 13 30.30 32.58 3.02
N LYS A 14 29.23 32.20 3.72
CA LYS A 14 29.28 31.73 5.11
C LYS A 14 29.50 30.21 5.15
N ASN A 15 30.72 29.81 5.50
CA ASN A 15 31.10 28.45 5.83
C ASN A 15 30.70 28.17 7.30
N ASN A 16 29.57 27.50 7.52
CA ASN A 16 29.19 27.00 8.84
C ASN A 16 29.58 25.51 8.95
N ALA A 17 30.84 25.26 9.29
CA ALA A 17 31.28 23.94 9.74
C ALA A 17 30.71 23.69 11.14
N ARG A 18 29.76 22.76 11.24
CA ARG A 18 29.13 22.33 12.48
C ARG A 18 30.15 21.55 13.31
N GLN A 19 30.58 22.10 14.45
CA GLN A 19 31.41 21.36 15.41
C GLN A 19 30.58 20.20 16.00
N ILE A 20 31.07 18.98 15.80
CA ILE A 20 30.52 17.75 16.39
C ILE A 20 31.13 17.63 17.78
N HIS A 21 30.34 17.89 18.81
CA HIS A 21 30.69 17.54 20.19
C HIS A 21 30.66 16.02 20.32
N THR A 22 31.83 15.41 20.48
CA THR A 22 31.98 14.02 20.94
C THR A 22 31.89 14.01 22.46
N ASP A 23 30.72 13.67 23.00
CA ASP A 23 30.59 13.32 24.41
C ASP A 23 31.17 11.91 24.66
N PRO A 24 31.85 11.69 25.80
CA PRO A 24 32.33 10.36 26.17
C PRO A 24 31.17 9.39 26.42
N PRO A 25 31.34 8.10 26.10
CA PRO A 25 30.28 7.10 26.26
C PRO A 25 29.89 6.96 27.73
N ARG A 26 28.61 7.23 28.04
CA ARG A 26 28.01 6.87 29.34
C ARG A 26 28.03 5.36 29.49
N ARG A 27 28.66 4.86 30.55
CA ARG A 27 28.52 3.48 31.02
C ARG A 27 27.04 3.20 31.26
N SER A 28 26.46 2.32 30.45
CA SER A 28 25.16 1.73 30.70
C SER A 28 25.26 0.86 31.96
N VAL A 29 24.50 1.22 32.99
CA VAL A 29 24.22 0.35 34.13
C VAL A 29 23.37 -0.79 33.58
N ALA A 30 23.90 -2.01 33.59
CA ALA A 30 23.13 -3.21 33.29
C ALA A 30 22.07 -3.37 34.40
N LEU A 31 20.83 -3.06 34.07
CA LEU A 31 19.67 -3.48 34.85
C LEU A 31 19.30 -4.87 34.36
N ASP A 32 19.72 -5.88 35.12
CA ASP A 32 19.29 -7.26 34.93
C ASP A 32 17.79 -7.35 35.25
N PHE A 33 16.97 -7.17 34.23
CA PHE A 33 15.53 -7.47 34.27
C PHE A 33 15.36 -8.95 33.93
N GLU A 34 15.37 -9.81 34.95
CA GLU A 34 14.87 -11.17 34.83
C GLU A 34 13.35 -11.11 34.59
N ALA A 35 12.93 -11.22 33.33
CA ALA A 35 11.53 -11.34 32.99
C ALA A 35 11.01 -12.70 33.49
N PRO A 36 9.89 -12.76 34.25
CA PRO A 36 9.32 -14.02 34.68
C PRO A 36 8.89 -14.85 33.45
N PRO A 37 9.00 -16.20 33.52
CA PRO A 37 8.62 -17.08 32.42
C PRO A 37 7.13 -16.88 32.12
N MET A 38 6.83 -16.32 30.95
CA MET A 38 5.46 -16.26 30.43
C MET A 38 5.01 -17.68 30.09
N HIS A 39 4.27 -18.29 31.02
CA HIS A 39 3.57 -19.53 30.78
C HIS A 39 2.29 -19.20 30.00
N PHE A 40 2.34 -19.31 28.68
CA PHE A 40 1.14 -19.29 27.86
C PHE A 40 0.46 -20.66 27.96
N PRO A 41 -0.82 -20.73 28.36
CA PRO A 41 -1.57 -21.98 28.31
C PRO A 41 -1.67 -22.42 26.85
N ALA A 42 -1.12 -23.59 26.55
CA ALA A 42 -1.28 -24.24 25.27
C ALA A 42 -2.77 -24.48 25.04
N LYS A 43 -3.37 -23.71 24.16
CA LYS A 43 -4.70 -24.00 23.65
C LYS A 43 -4.52 -25.17 22.68
N GLU A 44 -4.83 -26.39 23.13
CA GLU A 44 -4.93 -27.58 22.30
C GLU A 44 -6.12 -27.39 21.33
N GLU A 45 -5.90 -26.61 20.28
CA GLU A 45 -6.70 -26.72 19.05
C GLU A 45 -6.13 -27.91 18.29
N GLU A 46 -6.90 -28.98 18.22
CA GLU A 46 -6.61 -30.18 17.44
C GLU A 46 -6.27 -29.76 16.00
N ALA A 47 -4.97 -29.72 15.70
CA ALA A 47 -4.45 -29.22 14.44
C ALA A 47 -4.89 -30.14 13.31
N ALA A 48 -6.02 -29.81 12.67
CA ALA A 48 -6.44 -30.43 11.44
C ALA A 48 -5.25 -30.44 10.48
N ALA A 49 -4.89 -31.64 9.98
CA ALA A 49 -3.73 -31.81 9.13
C ALA A 49 -3.78 -30.76 7.99
N PRO A 50 -2.69 -30.00 7.76
CA PRO A 50 -2.70 -28.94 6.77
C PRO A 50 -3.00 -29.57 5.41
N THR A 51 -4.18 -29.26 4.88
CA THR A 51 -4.51 -29.68 3.52
C THR A 51 -3.52 -28.96 2.62
N PRO A 52 -2.70 -29.66 1.81
CA PRO A 52 -1.71 -29.00 0.99
C PRO A 52 -2.40 -27.99 0.06
N SER A 53 -2.20 -26.70 0.36
CA SER A 53 -2.67 -25.59 -0.45
C SER A 53 -1.89 -25.62 -1.76
N GLY A 54 -2.49 -26.21 -2.80
CA GLY A 54 -1.88 -26.29 -4.11
C GLY A 54 -1.76 -24.91 -4.76
N ILE A 55 -0.85 -24.76 -5.72
CA ILE A 55 -0.68 -23.53 -6.52
C ILE A 55 -2.01 -23.03 -7.11
N ALA A 56 -2.90 -23.95 -7.50
CA ALA A 56 -4.23 -23.61 -8.01
C ALA A 56 -5.09 -22.87 -6.97
N ASN A 57 -5.03 -23.27 -5.68
CA ASN A 57 -5.75 -22.59 -4.61
C ASN A 57 -5.20 -21.18 -4.38
N ARG A 58 -3.87 -21.04 -4.32
CA ARG A 58 -3.20 -19.75 -4.21
C ARG A 58 -3.60 -18.79 -5.32
N LEU A 59 -3.61 -19.26 -6.57
CA LEU A 59 -4.01 -18.46 -7.74
C LEU A 59 -5.48 -18.08 -7.71
N LYS A 60 -6.36 -18.98 -7.23
CA LYS A 60 -7.77 -18.68 -7.02
C LYS A 60 -7.93 -17.54 -5.99
N VAL A 61 -7.27 -17.65 -4.83
CA VAL A 61 -7.30 -16.59 -3.80
C VAL A 61 -6.73 -15.29 -4.33
N THR A 62 -5.63 -15.33 -5.10
CA THR A 62 -5.06 -14.16 -5.75
C THR A 62 -6.05 -13.50 -6.70
N ALA A 63 -6.75 -14.27 -7.55
CA ALA A 63 -7.76 -13.74 -8.46
C ALA A 63 -8.95 -13.13 -7.70
N GLU A 64 -9.44 -13.80 -6.66
CA GLU A 64 -10.51 -13.29 -5.81
C GLU A 64 -10.12 -11.96 -5.14
N VAL A 65 -8.90 -11.84 -4.59
CA VAL A 65 -8.40 -10.59 -4.01
C VAL A 65 -8.21 -9.49 -5.05
N THR A 66 -7.75 -9.85 -6.24
CA THR A 66 -7.56 -8.89 -7.34
C THR A 66 -8.87 -8.21 -7.70
N VAL A 67 -9.94 -8.99 -7.91
CA VAL A 67 -11.26 -8.48 -8.29
C VAL A 67 -11.95 -7.79 -7.11
N SER A 68 -11.87 -8.37 -5.91
CA SER A 68 -12.61 -7.86 -4.76
C SER A 68 -11.96 -6.65 -4.09
N LYS A 69 -10.65 -6.46 -4.19
CA LYS A 69 -9.92 -5.43 -3.41
C LYS A 69 -9.02 -4.57 -4.27
N ILE A 70 -8.14 -5.19 -5.07
CA ILE A 70 -7.06 -4.46 -5.76
C ILE A 70 -7.57 -3.59 -6.90
N PHE A 71 -8.49 -4.11 -7.72
CA PHE A 71 -9.12 -3.30 -8.76
C PHE A 71 -9.94 -2.14 -8.15
N PRO A 72 -10.85 -2.39 -7.18
CA PRO A 72 -11.57 -1.33 -6.49
C PRO A 72 -10.67 -0.29 -5.80
N ALA A 73 -9.53 -0.70 -5.24
CA ALA A 73 -8.53 0.19 -4.65
C ALA A 73 -8.01 1.22 -5.67
N GLY A 74 -7.45 0.75 -6.80
CA GLY A 74 -6.93 1.63 -7.84
C GLY A 74 -8.02 2.51 -8.47
N PHE A 75 -9.22 1.94 -8.68
CA PHE A 75 -10.37 2.69 -9.15
C PHE A 75 -10.79 3.80 -8.17
N GLY A 76 -10.86 3.47 -6.88
CA GLY A 76 -11.25 4.38 -5.80
C GLY A 76 -10.24 5.50 -5.62
N TRP A 77 -8.95 5.19 -5.64
CA TRP A 77 -7.88 6.18 -5.58
C TRP A 77 -8.00 7.20 -6.72
N GLN A 78 -8.13 6.73 -7.97
CA GLN A 78 -8.24 7.60 -9.15
C GLN A 78 -9.56 8.38 -9.18
N SER A 79 -10.66 7.80 -8.70
CA SER A 79 -11.92 8.53 -8.59
C SER A 79 -11.81 9.66 -7.57
N SER A 80 -11.09 9.43 -6.47
CA SER A 80 -10.85 10.44 -5.44
C SER A 80 -9.83 11.49 -5.85
N SER A 81 -8.87 11.19 -6.73
CA SER A 81 -7.94 12.21 -7.26
C SER A 81 -8.68 13.21 -8.13
N ILE A 82 -9.57 12.74 -8.99
CA ILE A 82 -10.48 13.58 -9.80
C ILE A 82 -11.37 14.43 -8.88
N LEU A 83 -11.94 13.84 -7.83
CA LEU A 83 -12.73 14.61 -6.85
C LEU A 83 -11.88 15.70 -6.16
N ALA A 84 -10.66 15.35 -5.74
CA ALA A 84 -9.76 16.26 -5.04
C ALA A 84 -9.35 17.44 -5.92
N GLU A 85 -8.98 17.19 -7.18
CA GLU A 85 -8.50 18.22 -8.10
C GLU A 85 -9.66 19.04 -8.68
N ASP A 86 -10.61 18.38 -9.35
CA ASP A 86 -11.62 19.07 -10.18
C ASP A 86 -12.74 19.72 -9.35
N TYR A 87 -13.03 19.18 -8.16
CA TYR A 87 -14.18 19.63 -7.36
C TYR A 87 -13.77 20.30 -6.05
N LEU A 88 -12.70 19.84 -5.41
CA LEU A 88 -12.21 20.42 -4.14
C LEU A 88 -11.08 21.45 -4.36
N GLY A 89 -10.46 21.46 -5.54
CA GLY A 89 -9.38 22.40 -5.88
C GLY A 89 -8.10 22.15 -5.10
N TYR A 90 -7.85 20.91 -4.66
CA TYR A 90 -6.61 20.53 -3.99
C TYR A 90 -5.50 20.34 -5.02
N SER A 91 -4.32 20.89 -4.76
CA SER A 91 -3.13 20.59 -5.56
C SER A 91 -2.62 19.18 -5.26
N ALA A 92 -2.06 18.51 -6.27
CA ALA A 92 -1.56 17.14 -6.14
C ALA A 92 -0.47 16.99 -5.05
N ASP A 93 0.33 18.04 -4.83
CA ASP A 93 1.39 18.08 -3.81
C ASP A 93 0.88 18.38 -2.38
N SER A 94 -0.43 18.55 -2.21
CA SER A 94 -1.02 18.88 -0.90
C SER A 94 -1.31 17.64 -0.06
N VAL A 95 -1.21 17.81 1.27
CA VAL A 95 -1.64 16.79 2.23
C VAL A 95 -3.12 16.46 2.09
N ALA A 96 -3.95 17.45 1.72
CA ALA A 96 -5.38 17.26 1.52
C ALA A 96 -5.68 16.34 0.32
N PHE A 97 -4.95 16.48 -0.78
CA PHE A 97 -5.03 15.58 -1.93
C PHE A 97 -4.64 14.15 -1.53
N ALA A 98 -3.48 13.99 -0.88
CA ALA A 98 -2.99 12.69 -0.43
C ALA A 98 -3.98 11.96 0.50
N LEU A 99 -4.53 12.67 1.50
CA LEU A 99 -5.54 12.08 2.39
C LEU A 99 -6.84 11.71 1.65
N THR A 100 -7.25 12.53 0.67
CA THR A 100 -8.48 12.29 -0.10
C THR A 100 -8.34 11.06 -0.99
N THR A 101 -7.21 10.90 -1.68
CA THR A 101 -6.96 9.72 -2.52
C THR A 101 -6.74 8.46 -1.69
N GLY A 102 -6.06 8.56 -0.55
CA GLY A 102 -5.97 7.48 0.44
C GLY A 102 -7.34 7.04 0.96
N LEU A 103 -8.25 7.97 1.22
CA LEU A 103 -9.63 7.64 1.59
C LEU A 103 -10.38 6.93 0.44
N GLY A 104 -10.18 7.37 -0.81
CA GLY A 104 -10.72 6.72 -1.99
C GLY A 104 -10.29 5.26 -2.12
N ASP A 105 -9.00 4.99 -1.93
CA ASP A 105 -8.41 3.64 -1.92
C ASP A 105 -9.06 2.78 -0.82
N ALA A 106 -9.12 3.28 0.41
CA ALA A 106 -9.74 2.60 1.55
C ALA A 106 -11.23 2.26 1.32
N VAL A 107 -12.00 3.20 0.81
CA VAL A 107 -13.42 3.00 0.46
C VAL A 107 -13.54 1.96 -0.66
N GLY A 108 -12.68 2.03 -1.68
CA GLY A 108 -12.58 1.05 -2.75
C GLY A 108 -12.39 -0.36 -2.22
N VAL A 109 -11.40 -0.58 -1.35
CA VAL A 109 -11.12 -1.87 -0.72
C VAL A 109 -12.30 -2.37 0.12
N PHE A 110 -12.84 -1.52 1.00
CA PHE A 110 -13.93 -1.92 1.90
C PHE A 110 -15.20 -2.31 1.14
N VAL A 111 -15.63 -1.45 0.22
CA VAL A 111 -16.86 -1.63 -0.57
C VAL A 111 -16.68 -2.80 -1.53
N GLY A 112 -15.54 -2.88 -2.24
CA GLY A 112 -15.23 -3.95 -3.17
C GLY A 112 -15.27 -5.32 -2.48
N HIS A 113 -14.60 -5.45 -1.33
CA HIS A 113 -14.55 -6.71 -0.59
C HIS A 113 -15.93 -7.13 -0.09
N SER A 114 -16.65 -6.19 0.55
CA SER A 114 -17.96 -6.45 1.12
C SER A 114 -18.98 -6.81 0.02
N ALA A 115 -18.99 -6.07 -1.08
CA ALA A 115 -19.89 -6.32 -2.21
C ALA A 115 -19.58 -7.67 -2.89
N PHE A 116 -18.30 -8.00 -3.08
CA PHE A 116 -17.90 -9.27 -3.68
C PHE A 116 -18.36 -10.46 -2.85
N TYR A 117 -18.13 -10.46 -1.53
CA TYR A 117 -18.54 -11.59 -0.67
C TYR A 117 -20.05 -11.64 -0.46
N ALA A 118 -20.74 -10.51 -0.42
CA ALA A 118 -22.21 -10.48 -0.41
C ALA A 118 -22.79 -11.10 -1.69
N ALA A 119 -22.25 -10.74 -2.86
CA ALA A 119 -22.67 -11.30 -4.14
C ALA A 119 -22.32 -12.79 -4.24
N LYS A 120 -21.10 -13.18 -3.86
CA LYS A 120 -20.67 -14.59 -3.81
C LYS A 120 -21.62 -15.41 -2.95
N LYS A 121 -21.93 -14.95 -1.73
CA LYS A 121 -22.90 -15.60 -0.84
C LYS A 121 -24.28 -15.73 -1.48
N ALA A 122 -24.80 -14.65 -2.08
CA ALA A 122 -26.11 -14.67 -2.71
C ALA A 122 -26.20 -15.64 -3.91
N ILE A 123 -25.12 -15.74 -4.70
CA ILE A 123 -25.09 -16.57 -5.92
C ILE A 123 -24.84 -18.04 -5.59
N THR A 124 -23.93 -18.34 -4.66
CA THR A 124 -23.55 -19.73 -4.33
C THR A 124 -24.36 -20.32 -3.19
N SER A 125 -25.15 -19.51 -2.49
CA SER A 125 -25.84 -19.89 -1.24
C SER A 125 -24.89 -20.50 -0.21
N ASP A 126 -23.65 -20.01 -0.17
CA ASP A 126 -22.61 -20.51 0.73
C ASP A 126 -22.79 -19.91 2.13
N GLU A 127 -23.39 -20.70 3.02
CA GLU A 127 -23.64 -20.31 4.41
C GLU A 127 -22.35 -20.15 5.24
N SER A 128 -21.20 -20.64 4.75
CA SER A 128 -19.91 -20.44 5.42
C SER A 128 -19.36 -19.01 5.28
N ILE A 129 -19.95 -18.19 4.40
CA ILE A 129 -19.62 -16.78 4.27
C ILE A 129 -20.33 -15.99 5.38
N ASP A 130 -19.56 -15.63 6.41
CA ASP A 130 -20.00 -14.74 7.48
C ASP A 130 -19.73 -13.27 7.10
N MET A 131 -20.77 -12.54 6.69
CA MET A 131 -20.64 -11.14 6.29
C MET A 131 -20.16 -10.21 7.42
N ASN A 132 -20.33 -10.58 8.70
CA ASN A 132 -19.76 -9.80 9.80
C ASN A 132 -18.23 -9.96 9.84
N ARG A 133 -17.73 -11.18 9.62
CA ARG A 133 -16.29 -11.44 9.47
C ARG A 133 -15.73 -10.72 8.25
N GLU A 134 -16.35 -10.85 7.09
CA GLU A 134 -15.86 -10.21 5.86
C GLU A 134 -15.89 -8.68 5.98
N ALA A 135 -16.89 -8.08 6.62
CA ALA A 135 -16.90 -6.63 6.87
C ALA A 135 -15.71 -6.19 7.77
N GLN A 136 -15.38 -6.95 8.81
CA GLN A 136 -14.23 -6.67 9.67
C GLN A 136 -12.89 -6.86 8.94
N THR A 137 -12.78 -7.91 8.11
CA THR A 137 -11.62 -8.11 7.23
C THR A 137 -11.47 -6.96 6.23
N GLY A 138 -12.57 -6.52 5.62
CA GLY A 138 -12.61 -5.38 4.72
C GLY A 138 -12.15 -4.10 5.41
N LEU A 139 -12.62 -3.85 6.63
CA LEU A 139 -12.24 -2.66 7.41
C LEU A 139 -10.73 -2.67 7.73
N LEU A 140 -10.20 -3.80 8.18
CA LEU A 140 -8.78 -3.95 8.48
C LEU A 140 -7.91 -3.66 7.24
N LEU A 141 -8.26 -4.23 6.09
CA LEU A 141 -7.53 -4.04 4.84
C LEU A 141 -7.70 -2.62 4.28
N ALA A 142 -8.88 -2.01 4.44
CA ALA A 142 -9.13 -0.62 4.07
C ALA A 142 -8.28 0.35 4.89
N SER A 143 -8.06 0.11 6.18
CA SER A 143 -7.14 0.92 6.99
C SER A 143 -5.70 0.84 6.49
N ALA A 144 -5.24 -0.34 6.07
CA ALA A 144 -3.91 -0.50 5.48
C ALA A 144 -3.80 0.18 4.11
N ALA A 145 -4.84 0.03 3.27
CA ALA A 145 -4.96 0.67 1.97
C ALA A 145 -4.96 2.20 2.09
N PHE A 146 -5.66 2.76 3.09
CA PHE A 146 -5.63 4.20 3.39
C PHE A 146 -4.19 4.72 3.54
N CYS A 147 -3.36 4.04 4.34
CA CYS A 147 -1.97 4.43 4.55
C CYS A 147 -1.15 4.34 3.26
N SER A 148 -1.33 3.27 2.48
CA SER A 148 -0.65 3.09 1.19
C SER A 148 -1.06 4.15 0.16
N GLY A 149 -2.36 4.35 -0.04
CA GLY A 149 -2.91 5.32 -0.98
C GLY A 149 -2.55 6.77 -0.61
N THR A 150 -2.53 7.09 0.68
CA THR A 150 -2.07 8.41 1.17
C THR A 150 -0.60 8.64 0.89
N ALA A 151 0.24 7.60 1.00
CA ALA A 151 1.67 7.71 0.78
C ALA A 151 2.03 7.82 -0.72
N TRP A 152 1.16 7.38 -1.63
CA TRP A 152 1.49 7.20 -3.04
C TRP A 152 1.91 8.50 -3.73
N GLN A 153 1.07 9.54 -3.73
CA GLN A 153 1.37 10.80 -4.44
C GLN A 153 2.63 11.48 -3.87
N PRO A 154 2.76 11.67 -2.53
CA PRO A 154 3.97 12.27 -1.96
C PRO A 154 5.26 11.50 -2.28
N LEU A 155 5.20 10.16 -2.34
CA LEU A 155 6.36 9.34 -2.70
C LEU A 155 6.74 9.51 -4.17
N VAL A 156 5.77 9.47 -5.09
CA VAL A 156 6.01 9.68 -6.52
C VAL A 156 6.59 11.07 -6.75
N ASP A 157 5.97 12.11 -6.19
CA ASP A 157 6.42 13.50 -6.31
C ASP A 157 7.84 13.70 -5.79
N MET A 158 8.15 13.13 -4.61
CA MET A 158 9.49 13.20 -4.02
C MET A 158 10.53 12.52 -4.92
N LEU A 159 10.25 11.31 -5.41
CA LEU A 159 11.19 10.54 -6.24
C LEU A 159 11.37 11.17 -7.62
N GLN A 160 10.31 11.74 -8.20
CA GLN A 160 10.37 12.51 -9.44
C GLN A 160 11.11 13.84 -9.24
N GLY A 161 10.89 14.53 -8.13
CA GLY A 161 11.60 15.77 -7.78
C GLY A 161 13.11 15.56 -7.58
N MET A 162 13.53 14.35 -7.26
CA MET A 162 14.94 13.92 -7.26
C MET A 162 15.50 13.63 -8.66
N ASN A 163 14.70 13.81 -9.72
CA ASN A 163 15.03 13.49 -11.12
C ASN A 163 15.44 12.02 -11.34
N LEU A 164 14.80 11.10 -10.62
CA LEU A 164 15.08 9.67 -10.78
C LEU A 164 14.41 9.11 -12.05
N PRO A 165 15.05 8.15 -12.74
CA PRO A 165 14.44 7.48 -13.88
C PRO A 165 13.22 6.65 -13.47
N PHE A 166 12.31 6.40 -14.41
CA PHE A 166 11.05 5.66 -14.19
C PHE A 166 11.22 4.39 -13.35
N LEU A 167 12.22 3.54 -13.65
CA LEU A 167 12.45 2.29 -12.89
C LEU A 167 12.77 2.53 -11.41
N GLN A 168 13.45 3.63 -11.08
CA GLN A 168 13.75 3.99 -9.70
C GLN A 168 12.53 4.56 -9.00
N VAL A 169 11.69 5.34 -9.69
CA VAL A 169 10.40 5.80 -9.12
C VAL A 169 9.45 4.63 -8.92
N PHE A 170 9.30 3.77 -9.91
CA PHE A 170 8.55 2.51 -9.83
C PHE A 170 8.98 1.67 -8.62
N ALA A 171 10.29 1.42 -8.46
CA ALA A 171 10.82 0.61 -7.36
C ALA A 171 10.71 1.31 -6.00
N GLY A 172 10.95 2.62 -5.97
CA GLY A 172 10.81 3.44 -4.75
C GLY A 172 9.36 3.49 -4.27
N THR A 173 8.40 3.70 -5.16
CA THR A 173 6.96 3.66 -4.87
C THR A 173 6.52 2.27 -4.43
N TRP A 174 7.03 1.20 -5.05
CA TRP A 174 6.79 -0.17 -4.61
C TRP A 174 7.19 -0.36 -3.14
N VAL A 175 8.44 -0.04 -2.81
CA VAL A 175 8.96 -0.23 -1.44
C VAL A 175 8.26 0.69 -0.44
N GLY A 176 8.09 1.96 -0.79
CA GLY A 176 7.49 2.96 0.09
C GLY A 176 6.03 2.67 0.41
N CYS A 177 5.20 2.43 -0.61
CA CYS A 177 3.78 2.13 -0.41
C CYS A 177 3.57 0.75 0.22
N GLY A 178 4.34 -0.26 -0.16
CA GLY A 178 4.30 -1.58 0.50
C GLY A 178 4.62 -1.48 2.00
N THR A 179 5.59 -0.62 2.37
CA THR A 179 5.92 -0.34 3.78
C THR A 179 4.80 0.43 4.48
N ALA A 180 4.23 1.45 3.84
CA ALA A 180 3.09 2.19 4.39
C ALA A 180 1.87 1.29 4.62
N PHE A 181 1.56 0.39 3.68
CA PHE A 181 0.53 -0.64 3.83
C PHE A 181 0.83 -1.55 5.02
N TYR A 182 2.06 -2.08 5.12
CA TYR A 182 2.47 -2.93 6.23
C TYR A 182 2.23 -2.24 7.58
N LEU A 183 2.76 -1.04 7.76
CA LEU A 183 2.62 -0.29 9.01
C LEU A 183 1.16 0.04 9.32
N GLY A 184 0.38 0.43 8.30
CA GLY A 184 -1.06 0.65 8.42
C GLY A 184 -1.80 -0.60 8.89
N LEU A 185 -1.49 -1.76 8.31
CA LEU A 185 -2.07 -3.04 8.71
C LEU A 185 -1.72 -3.40 10.16
N ARG A 186 -0.47 -3.20 10.57
CA ARG A 186 -0.04 -3.45 11.96
C ARG A 186 -0.73 -2.52 12.95
N GLY A 187 -0.79 -1.23 12.65
CA GLY A 187 -1.46 -0.24 13.49
C GLY A 187 -2.97 -0.50 13.59
N ALA A 188 -3.60 -0.87 12.47
CA ALA A 188 -5.02 -1.22 12.45
C ALA A 188 -5.30 -2.48 13.26
N ARG A 189 -4.45 -3.52 13.20
CA ARG A 189 -4.60 -4.71 14.07
C ARG A 189 -4.56 -4.31 15.55
N GLU A 190 -3.60 -3.48 15.95
CA GLU A 190 -3.44 -3.02 17.34
C GLU A 190 -4.69 -2.28 17.85
N ILE A 191 -5.24 -1.37 17.03
CA ILE A 191 -6.39 -0.54 17.42
C ILE A 191 -7.70 -1.34 17.35
N LEU A 192 -7.87 -2.16 16.32
CA LEU A 192 -9.15 -2.78 15.98
C LEU A 192 -9.34 -4.16 16.64
N SER A 193 -8.30 -4.85 17.09
CA SER A 193 -8.44 -6.19 17.67
C SER A 193 -9.23 -6.26 18.97
N GLY A 194 -9.34 -5.14 19.70
CA GLY A 194 -10.20 -5.04 20.88
C GLY A 194 -11.70 -5.06 20.53
N PRO A 195 -12.20 -4.05 19.78
CA PRO A 195 -13.62 -3.96 19.46
C PRO A 195 -14.12 -4.97 18.41
N PHE A 196 -13.24 -5.57 17.58
CA PHE A 196 -13.62 -6.42 16.46
C PHE A 196 -13.13 -7.87 16.63
N LYS A 197 -14.04 -8.79 16.97
CA LYS A 197 -13.75 -10.20 17.28
C LYS A 197 -13.03 -11.00 16.18
N HIS A 198 -13.09 -10.55 14.92
CA HIS A 198 -12.46 -11.22 13.78
C HIS A 198 -11.13 -10.57 13.36
N ILE A 199 -10.70 -9.52 14.06
CA ILE A 199 -9.38 -8.91 13.85
C ILE A 199 -8.45 -9.39 14.95
N HIS A 200 -7.48 -10.21 14.58
CA HIS A 200 -6.46 -10.67 15.50
C HIS A 200 -5.45 -9.56 15.78
N ALA A 201 -5.08 -9.43 17.06
CA ALA A 201 -4.00 -8.57 17.54
C ALA A 201 -2.69 -8.86 16.79
N PRO A 202 -1.76 -7.89 16.71
CA PRO A 202 -0.48 -8.10 16.04
C PRO A 202 0.35 -9.17 16.76
N THR A 203 0.72 -10.24 16.04
CA THR A 203 1.65 -11.29 16.49
C THR A 203 2.84 -11.41 15.55
N PHE A 204 3.83 -12.24 15.88
CA PHE A 204 4.94 -12.52 14.97
C PHE A 204 4.48 -13.35 13.76
N GLU A 205 3.61 -14.32 13.99
CA GLU A 205 3.08 -15.23 12.98
C GLU A 205 2.31 -14.46 11.90
N ASN A 206 1.37 -13.61 12.30
CA ASN A 206 0.64 -12.79 11.33
C ASN A 206 1.51 -11.67 10.72
N SER A 207 2.61 -11.27 11.36
CA SER A 207 3.58 -10.33 10.77
C SER A 207 4.26 -10.91 9.52
N ILE A 208 4.54 -12.22 9.50
CA ILE A 208 5.15 -12.88 8.33
C ILE A 208 4.18 -12.83 7.14
N THR A 209 2.91 -13.19 7.37
CA THR A 209 1.89 -13.12 6.32
C THR A 209 1.63 -11.68 5.89
N ASP A 210 1.53 -10.74 6.84
CA ASP A 210 1.33 -9.32 6.56
C ASP A 210 2.46 -8.77 5.66
N ARG A 211 3.73 -9.13 5.92
CA ARG A 211 4.87 -8.73 5.06
C ARG A 211 4.73 -9.26 3.65
N SER A 212 4.38 -10.53 3.48
CA SER A 212 4.22 -11.12 2.14
C SER A 212 3.10 -10.45 1.35
N LEU A 213 1.99 -10.10 2.01
CA LEU A 213 0.91 -9.32 1.40
C LEU A 213 1.38 -7.91 1.02
N SER A 214 2.09 -7.23 1.92
CA SER A 214 2.65 -5.89 1.68
C SER A 214 3.60 -5.84 0.48
N VAL A 215 4.38 -6.89 0.23
CA VAL A 215 5.23 -6.98 -0.98
C VAL A 215 4.37 -7.01 -2.24
N ALA A 216 3.28 -7.79 -2.24
CA ALA A 216 2.34 -7.83 -3.37
C ALA A 216 1.61 -6.50 -3.59
N ILE A 217 1.22 -5.82 -2.50
CA ILE A 217 0.64 -4.47 -2.56
C ILE A 217 1.64 -3.46 -3.12
N GLY A 218 2.90 -3.50 -2.69
CA GLY A 218 3.97 -2.69 -3.28
C GLY A 218 4.07 -2.91 -4.80
N GLY A 219 3.90 -4.16 -5.25
CA GLY A 219 3.80 -4.49 -6.68
C GLY A 219 2.67 -3.76 -7.38
N ALA A 220 1.48 -3.77 -6.78
CA ALA A 220 0.31 -3.06 -7.28
C ALA A 220 0.58 -1.55 -7.42
N THR A 221 1.13 -0.92 -6.39
CA THR A 221 1.39 0.53 -6.36
C THR A 221 2.55 0.95 -7.25
N GLY A 222 3.56 0.08 -7.43
CA GLY A 222 4.63 0.29 -8.40
C GLY A 222 4.09 0.31 -9.83
N PHE A 223 3.24 -0.66 -10.21
CA PHE A 223 2.58 -0.67 -11.52
C PHE A 223 1.63 0.51 -11.72
N PHE A 224 1.07 1.05 -10.64
CA PHE A 224 0.25 2.25 -10.71
C PHE A 224 1.06 3.48 -11.18
N VAL A 225 2.38 3.56 -10.89
CA VAL A 225 3.26 4.59 -11.50
C VAL A 225 3.25 4.51 -13.03
N GLY A 226 2.96 3.34 -13.60
CA GLY A 226 2.82 3.15 -15.04
C GLY A 226 1.69 3.97 -15.68
N THR A 227 0.72 4.46 -14.91
CA THR A 227 -0.35 5.33 -15.42
C THR A 227 0.09 6.77 -15.64
N ASP A 228 1.22 7.16 -15.05
CA ASP A 228 1.72 8.53 -15.09
C ASP A 228 2.31 8.90 -16.47
N ALA A 229 1.74 9.93 -17.08
CA ALA A 229 2.14 10.47 -18.38
C ALA A 229 3.37 11.40 -18.32
N ALA A 230 3.88 11.72 -17.13
CA ALA A 230 5.11 12.53 -16.97
C ALA A 230 6.34 11.88 -17.61
N TYR A 231 6.33 10.56 -17.79
CA TYR A 231 7.41 9.81 -18.43
C TYR A 231 7.12 9.53 -19.90
N LEU A 232 8.15 9.72 -20.74
CA LEU A 232 8.05 9.37 -22.16
C LEU A 232 7.89 7.86 -22.36
N PRO A 233 7.33 7.39 -23.49
CA PRO A 233 7.20 5.96 -23.77
C PRO A 233 8.51 5.17 -23.81
N SER A 234 9.64 5.83 -24.05
CA SER A 234 10.97 5.21 -23.96
C SER A 234 11.46 5.00 -22.52
N GLN A 235 10.80 5.61 -21.53
CA GLN A 235 11.16 5.55 -20.12
C GLN A 235 10.17 4.70 -19.32
N ASN A 236 8.86 4.87 -19.57
CA ASN A 236 7.78 4.14 -18.92
C ASN A 236 7.36 2.93 -19.79
N PHE A 237 7.85 1.74 -19.44
CA PHE A 237 7.53 0.50 -20.15
C PHE A 237 6.06 0.06 -20.02
N LEU A 238 5.30 0.68 -19.12
CA LEU A 238 3.89 0.38 -18.86
C LEU A 238 2.93 1.33 -19.58
N ILE A 239 3.40 2.46 -20.14
CA ILE A 239 2.52 3.52 -20.65
C ILE A 239 1.56 3.03 -21.75
N ASN A 240 2.00 2.10 -22.59
CA ASN A 240 1.17 1.58 -23.68
C ASN A 240 0.16 0.52 -23.22
N VAL A 241 0.25 0.07 -21.96
CA VAL A 241 -0.65 -0.94 -21.38
C VAL A 241 -1.65 -0.28 -20.43
N VAL A 242 -1.18 0.64 -19.60
CA VAL A 242 -1.97 1.25 -18.53
C VAL A 242 -1.79 2.77 -18.41
N GLY A 243 -1.25 3.45 -19.43
CA GLY A 243 -1.12 4.91 -19.41
C GLY A 243 -2.47 5.62 -19.36
N ILE A 244 -2.58 6.66 -18.53
CA ILE A 244 -3.70 7.59 -18.53
C ILE A 244 -3.20 8.88 -19.17
N HIS A 245 -3.63 9.13 -20.42
CA HIS A 245 -3.30 10.35 -21.16
C HIS A 245 -4.31 11.46 -20.89
N ASP A 246 -3.96 12.71 -21.16
CA ASP A 246 -4.84 13.89 -20.98
C ASP A 246 -6.20 13.78 -21.70
N THR A 247 -6.27 13.02 -22.78
CA THR A 247 -7.51 12.78 -23.53
C THR A 247 -8.33 11.60 -23.00
N THR A 248 -7.87 10.92 -21.96
CA THR A 248 -8.53 9.73 -21.39
C THR A 248 -9.77 10.18 -20.62
N PRO A 249 -10.97 9.68 -20.95
CA PRO A 249 -12.17 10.00 -20.17
C PRO A 249 -11.99 9.60 -18.70
N ALA A 250 -12.48 10.42 -17.77
CA ALA A 250 -12.37 10.20 -16.32
C ALA A 250 -12.68 8.77 -15.87
N LEU A 251 -13.84 8.22 -16.28
CA LEU A 251 -14.23 6.86 -15.93
C LEU A 251 -13.28 5.79 -16.51
N ALA A 252 -12.77 6.00 -17.73
CA ALA A 252 -11.77 5.12 -18.32
C ALA A 252 -10.45 5.21 -17.55
N GLY A 253 -10.05 6.41 -17.11
CA GLY A 253 -8.91 6.61 -16.22
C GLY A 253 -9.03 5.81 -14.92
N CYS A 254 -10.20 5.86 -14.26
CA CYS A 254 -10.45 5.05 -13.06
C CYS A 254 -10.35 3.54 -13.33
N ALA A 255 -10.90 3.08 -14.46
CA ALA A 255 -10.81 1.67 -14.85
C ALA A 255 -9.36 1.23 -15.16
N ILE A 256 -8.58 2.09 -15.82
CA ILE A 256 -7.17 1.87 -16.12
C ILE A 256 -6.34 1.82 -14.83
N ALA A 257 -6.58 2.72 -13.88
CA ALA A 257 -5.94 2.69 -12.56
C ALA A 257 -6.24 1.40 -11.78
N GLY A 258 -7.50 0.95 -11.78
CA GLY A 258 -7.86 -0.35 -11.20
C GLY A 258 -7.19 -1.53 -11.93
N ALA A 259 -7.04 -1.45 -13.25
CA ALA A 259 -6.37 -2.47 -14.04
C ALA A 259 -4.85 -2.50 -13.80
N SER A 260 -4.18 -1.34 -13.64
CA SER A 260 -2.74 -1.26 -13.38
C SER A 260 -2.38 -1.86 -12.02
N THR A 261 -3.12 -1.52 -10.97
CA THR A 261 -2.90 -2.10 -9.64
C THR A 261 -3.13 -3.61 -9.67
N SER A 262 -4.18 -4.07 -10.38
CA SER A 262 -4.48 -5.49 -10.56
C SER A 262 -3.36 -6.24 -11.26
N LEU A 263 -2.82 -5.68 -12.35
CA LEU A 263 -1.71 -6.26 -13.10
C LEU A 263 -0.46 -6.37 -12.22
N GLY A 264 -0.12 -5.33 -11.47
CA GLY A 264 1.02 -5.33 -10.56
C GLY A 264 0.87 -6.36 -9.44
N PHE A 265 -0.30 -6.41 -8.80
CA PHE A 265 -0.57 -7.39 -7.75
C PHE A 265 -0.50 -8.82 -8.27
N LEU A 266 -1.14 -9.11 -9.41
CA LEU A 266 -1.12 -10.44 -10.02
C LEU A 266 0.30 -10.87 -10.37
N SER A 267 1.08 -9.97 -10.97
CA SER A 267 2.47 -10.24 -11.36
C SER A 267 3.33 -10.57 -10.14
N THR A 268 3.28 -9.72 -9.12
CA THR A 268 4.07 -9.90 -7.89
C THR A 268 3.62 -11.12 -7.10
N GLN A 269 2.31 -11.30 -6.90
CA GLN A 269 1.79 -12.43 -6.15
C GLN A 269 2.05 -13.76 -6.87
N THR A 270 2.01 -13.80 -8.19
CA THR A 270 2.38 -14.99 -8.96
C THR A 270 3.85 -15.34 -8.77
N ALA A 271 4.74 -14.34 -8.77
CA ALA A 271 6.16 -14.54 -8.48
C ALA A 271 6.38 -15.06 -7.05
N LEU A 272 5.68 -14.49 -6.06
CA LEU A 272 5.71 -14.97 -4.67
C LEU A 272 5.21 -16.42 -4.55
N ASN A 273 4.06 -16.73 -5.17
CA ASN A 273 3.46 -18.07 -5.18
C ASN A 273 4.42 -19.13 -5.77
N ALA A 274 5.23 -18.75 -6.75
CA ALA A 274 6.23 -19.62 -7.37
C ALA A 274 7.51 -19.75 -6.52
N ALA A 275 7.93 -18.67 -5.84
CA ALA A 275 9.17 -18.63 -5.08
C ALA A 275 9.08 -19.27 -3.69
N TYR A 276 7.91 -19.22 -3.04
CA TYR A 276 7.75 -19.67 -1.65
C TYR A 276 6.99 -21.00 -1.54
N PRO A 277 7.39 -21.92 -0.64
CA PRO A 277 6.68 -23.17 -0.40
C PRO A 277 5.32 -22.94 0.28
N ALA A 278 4.45 -23.96 0.26
CA ALA A 278 3.14 -23.96 0.92
C ALA A 278 3.22 -23.59 2.41
N GLY A 279 2.24 -22.82 2.89
CA GLY A 279 2.13 -22.35 4.28
C GLY A 279 3.10 -21.23 4.67
N LYS A 280 3.62 -20.46 3.70
CA LYS A 280 4.57 -19.35 3.94
C LYS A 280 4.07 -17.99 3.47
N LEU A 281 3.01 -17.95 2.67
CA LEU A 281 2.42 -16.73 2.13
C LEU A 281 1.06 -16.47 2.79
N TRP A 282 0.58 -15.25 2.67
CA TRP A 282 -0.72 -14.82 3.20
C TRP A 282 -1.93 -15.50 2.53
N ASN A 283 -1.76 -16.05 1.32
CA ASN A 283 -2.82 -16.69 0.52
C ASN A 283 -2.75 -18.23 0.56
N ASP A 284 -2.08 -18.78 1.58
CA ASP A 284 -2.00 -20.21 1.84
C ASP A 284 -3.22 -20.78 2.57
#